data_AF-A0A8S3SC76-F1
#
_entry.id   AF-A0A8S3SC76-F1
#
_cell.length_a   1.000
_cell.length_b   1.000
_cell.length_c   1.000
_cell.angle_alpha   90.00
_cell.angle_beta   90.00
_cell.angle_gamma   90.00
#
_symmetry.space_group_name_H-M   'P 1'
#
loop_
_entity.id
_entity.type
_entity.pdbx_description
1 polymer ?
#
loop_
_entity_poly.entity_id
_entity_poly.type
_entity_poly.pdbx_seq_one_letter_code
_entity_poly.pdbx_strand_id
1 'polypeptide(L)'
;MPSCDDCGVVFESVPDLARHINKWCPENNDLKRKREKEDEDIPLKKSRVDEIDTEEGEDMAFVKLAELAREANEGVWEEKVNKYINGNMNKDHARRKANRKLKDEDMDQFLSRYSTLVHYLLQLQNGTLHGKVMKKITELVNDDMDYEKAIKVAIRKYKPLLKSI
;
A
#
# COMPACT_ATOMS: atom_id res chain seq x y z
N MET A 1 -8.00 -12.38 32.50
CA MET A 1 -7.54 -12.17 31.11
C MET A 1 -6.85 -10.82 31.07
N PRO A 2 -5.60 -10.72 30.58
CA PRO A 2 -4.90 -9.44 30.46
C PRO A 2 -5.66 -8.50 29.53
N SER A 3 -5.81 -7.24 29.91
CA SER A 3 -6.48 -6.22 29.10
C SER A 3 -5.60 -4.98 28.93
N CYS A 4 -5.77 -4.28 27.82
CA CYS A 4 -5.12 -2.99 27.60
C CYS A 4 -5.83 -1.90 28.42
N ASP A 5 -5.09 -1.19 29.25
CA ASP A 5 -5.62 -0.09 30.08
C ASP A 5 -6.07 1.11 29.23
N ASP A 6 -5.48 1.30 28.05
CA ASP A 6 -5.71 2.48 27.21
C ASP A 6 -6.93 2.31 26.30
N CYS A 7 -7.10 1.14 25.66
CA CYS A 7 -8.18 0.90 24.72
C CYS A 7 -9.18 -0.21 25.15
N GLY A 8 -9.01 -0.80 26.32
CA GLY A 8 -9.96 -1.75 26.92
C GLY A 8 -10.05 -3.14 26.26
N VAL A 9 -9.21 -3.43 25.27
CA VAL A 9 -9.21 -4.73 24.57
C VAL A 9 -8.65 -5.82 25.47
N VAL A 10 -9.35 -6.96 25.53
CA VAL A 10 -9.00 -8.11 26.36
C VAL A 10 -8.28 -9.17 25.52
N PHE A 11 -7.17 -9.71 26.04
CA PHE A 11 -6.31 -10.68 25.37
C PHE A 11 -6.31 -12.01 26.12
N GLU A 12 -6.05 -13.09 25.38
CA GLU A 12 -5.92 -14.43 25.95
C GLU A 12 -4.58 -14.63 26.68
N SER A 13 -3.51 -13.95 26.21
CA SER A 13 -2.16 -14.11 26.75
C SER A 13 -1.45 -12.77 26.99
N VAL A 14 -0.53 -12.75 27.96
CA VAL A 14 0.30 -11.57 28.29
C VAL A 14 1.23 -11.16 27.13
N PRO A 15 1.82 -12.09 26.36
CA PRO A 15 2.56 -11.75 25.14
C PRO A 15 1.75 -10.98 24.10
N ASP A 16 0.46 -11.29 23.97
CA ASP A 16 -0.41 -10.61 23.00
C ASP A 16 -0.77 -9.20 23.47
N LEU A 17 -1.01 -9.03 24.77
CA LEU A 17 -1.13 -7.71 25.38
C LEU A 17 0.14 -6.87 25.17
N ALA A 18 1.33 -7.45 25.35
CA ALA A 18 2.60 -6.74 25.17
C ALA A 18 2.84 -6.33 23.70
N ARG A 19 2.49 -7.17 22.73
CA ARG A 19 2.52 -6.82 21.30
C ARG A 19 1.53 -5.72 20.97
N HIS A 20 0.33 -5.80 21.52
CA HIS A 20 -0.70 -4.79 21.35
C HIS A 20 -0.26 -3.44 21.88
N ILE A 21 0.18 -3.34 23.15
CA ILE A 21 0.66 -2.09 23.75
C ILE A 21 1.79 -1.50 22.89
N ASN A 22 2.77 -2.29 22.46
CA ASN A 22 3.95 -1.76 21.79
C ASN A 22 3.77 -1.39 20.32
N LYS A 23 2.84 -2.02 19.58
CA LYS A 23 2.73 -1.87 18.13
C LYS A 23 1.35 -1.48 17.61
N TRP A 24 0.28 -1.91 18.28
CA TRP A 24 -1.05 -1.94 17.66
C TRP A 24 -2.14 -1.22 18.44
N CYS A 25 -1.85 -0.71 19.64
CA CYS A 25 -2.83 0.02 20.41
C CYS A 25 -3.13 1.36 19.70
N PRO A 26 -4.38 1.58 19.23
CA PRO A 26 -4.72 2.79 18.48
C PRO A 26 -4.59 4.06 19.33
N GLU A 27 -4.78 3.94 20.65
CA GLU A 27 -4.62 5.02 21.63
C GLU A 27 -3.14 5.30 21.97
N ASN A 28 -2.21 4.38 21.69
CA ASN A 28 -0.79 4.53 22.01
C ASN A 28 0.01 5.24 20.89
N ASN A 29 -0.63 5.54 19.75
CA ASN A 29 0.02 6.28 18.66
C ASN A 29 0.21 7.78 18.96
N ASP A 30 -0.60 8.36 19.86
CA ASP A 30 -0.52 9.79 20.22
C ASP A 30 0.10 10.06 21.59
N LEU A 31 0.36 9.04 22.40
CA LEU A 31 0.91 9.19 23.74
C LEU A 31 2.11 8.28 23.94
N LYS A 32 3.28 8.72 23.48
CA LYS A 32 4.53 8.36 24.18
C LYS A 32 4.34 8.76 25.64
N ARG A 33 4.03 7.78 26.49
CA ARG A 33 3.97 7.89 27.95
C ARG A 33 5.21 8.66 28.39
N LYS A 34 5.05 9.96 28.68
CA LYS A 34 6.07 10.80 29.32
C LYS A 34 6.31 10.17 30.68
N ARG A 35 7.33 9.32 30.77
CA ARG A 35 7.96 9.04 32.05
C ARG A 35 8.73 10.32 32.37
N GLU A 36 8.24 11.07 33.34
CA GLU A 36 8.87 12.29 33.84
C GLU A 36 10.33 12.01 34.15
N LYS A 37 11.23 12.59 33.34
CA LYS A 37 12.59 12.90 33.73
C LYS A 37 12.89 14.30 33.24
N GLU A 38 13.22 15.11 34.22
CA GLU A 38 13.60 16.51 34.17
C GLU A 38 14.72 16.79 33.15
N ASP A 39 14.65 18.00 32.59
CA ASP A 39 15.70 18.84 32.01
C ASP A 39 16.91 18.17 31.33
N GLU A 40 17.03 18.39 30.02
CA GLU A 40 18.15 19.13 29.40
C GLU A 40 18.01 19.13 27.87
N ASP A 41 18.46 20.24 27.27
CA ASP A 41 18.50 20.60 25.84
C ASP A 41 18.55 19.43 24.84
N ILE A 42 17.59 19.38 23.90
CA ILE A 42 17.71 18.57 22.68
C ILE A 42 17.24 19.37 21.45
N PRO A 43 18.08 19.44 20.39
CA PRO A 43 17.87 20.30 19.22
C PRO A 43 16.73 19.83 18.31
N LEU A 44 16.14 20.80 17.60
CA LEU A 44 15.18 20.65 16.50
C LEU A 44 15.49 19.45 15.60
N LYS A 45 14.83 18.31 15.86
CA LYS A 45 14.87 17.16 14.95
C LYS A 45 13.87 17.39 13.82
N LYS A 46 14.47 17.64 12.66
CA LYS A 46 13.92 17.59 11.31
C LYS A 46 12.77 16.59 11.17
N SER A 47 11.70 17.07 10.54
CA SER A 47 10.69 16.32 9.77
C SER A 47 11.21 14.95 9.34
N ARG A 48 10.83 13.90 10.06
CA ARG A 48 10.96 12.52 9.63
C ARG A 48 9.91 12.33 8.53
N VAL A 49 10.35 12.37 7.28
CA VAL A 49 9.72 11.51 6.27
C VAL A 49 10.02 10.12 6.81
N ASP A 50 8.98 9.44 7.30
CA ASP A 50 9.12 8.09 7.80
C ASP A 50 9.72 7.24 6.66
N GLU A 51 10.99 6.87 6.83
CA GLU A 51 11.60 5.76 6.13
C GLU A 51 10.78 4.54 6.51
N ILE A 52 9.86 4.17 5.62
CA ILE A 52 9.20 2.87 5.64
C ILE A 52 10.32 1.87 5.44
N ASP A 53 10.65 1.16 6.53
CA ASP A 53 11.56 0.02 6.56
C ASP A 53 10.97 -1.04 5.62
N THR A 54 11.44 -1.05 4.37
CA THR A 54 10.93 -1.92 3.31
C THR A 54 11.39 -3.33 3.57
N GLU A 55 10.54 -4.15 4.19
CA GLU A 55 10.63 -5.61 4.02
C GLU A 55 10.40 -5.91 2.52
N GLU A 56 11.45 -6.42 1.89
CA GLU A 56 11.73 -6.28 0.46
C GLU A 56 10.82 -7.17 -0.42
N GLY A 57 9.68 -6.64 -0.87
CA GLY A 57 8.99 -7.20 -2.05
C GLY A 57 7.50 -6.89 -2.15
N GLU A 58 6.71 -7.34 -1.19
CA GLU A 58 5.24 -7.20 -1.22
C GLU A 58 4.80 -5.76 -0.92
N ASP A 59 5.49 -5.09 -0.01
CA ASP A 59 5.22 -3.70 0.36
C ASP A 59 5.45 -2.74 -0.81
N MET A 60 6.38 -3.04 -1.72
CA MET A 60 6.60 -2.21 -2.91
C MET A 60 5.41 -2.22 -3.88
N ALA A 61 4.74 -3.37 -4.05
CA ALA A 61 3.55 -3.44 -4.90
C ALA A 61 2.39 -2.63 -4.30
N PHE A 62 2.20 -2.73 -2.98
CA PHE A 62 1.21 -1.95 -2.24
C PHE A 62 1.47 -0.45 -2.32
N VAL A 63 2.71 -0.02 -2.06
CA VAL A 63 3.12 1.37 -2.19
C VAL A 63 2.88 1.88 -3.61
N LYS A 64 3.24 1.09 -4.64
CA LYS A 64 3.03 1.50 -6.04
C LYS A 64 1.56 1.62 -6.40
N LEU A 65 0.69 0.74 -5.89
CA LEU A 65 -0.76 0.87 -6.08
C LEU A 65 -1.30 2.13 -5.42
N ALA A 66 -0.81 2.48 -4.22
CA ALA A 66 -1.20 3.70 -3.52
C ALA A 66 -0.72 4.96 -4.26
N GLU A 67 0.48 4.96 -4.84
CA GLU A 67 0.97 6.04 -5.70
C GLU A 67 0.07 6.22 -6.93
N LEU A 68 -0.23 5.13 -7.65
CA LEU A 68 -1.10 5.18 -8.84
C LEU A 68 -2.53 5.64 -8.52
N ALA A 69 -3.01 5.39 -7.30
CA ALA A 69 -4.30 5.88 -6.83
C ALA A 69 -4.28 7.40 -6.62
N ARG A 70 -3.23 7.94 -5.98
CA ARG A 70 -3.04 9.38 -5.80
C ARG A 70 -2.83 10.11 -7.13
N GLU A 71 -2.00 9.55 -8.02
CA GLU A 71 -1.77 10.11 -9.36
C GLU A 71 -3.08 10.21 -10.17
N ALA A 72 -3.99 9.25 -10.02
CA ALA A 72 -5.30 9.30 -10.69
C ALA A 72 -6.17 10.46 -10.19
N ASN A 73 -5.97 10.90 -8.94
CA ASN A 73 -6.72 11.98 -8.31
C ASN A 73 -5.97 13.33 -8.31
N GLU A 74 -4.77 13.40 -8.90
CA GLU A 74 -3.90 14.59 -8.86
C GLU A 74 -4.60 15.84 -9.44
N GLY A 75 -5.32 15.71 -10.55
CA GLY A 75 -6.07 16.84 -11.13
C GLY A 75 -7.16 17.38 -10.20
N VAL A 76 -7.90 16.48 -9.53
CA VAL A 76 -8.92 16.88 -8.54
C VAL A 76 -8.27 17.49 -7.30
N TRP A 77 -7.09 17.00 -6.93
CA TRP A 77 -6.29 17.55 -5.85
C TRP A 77 -5.84 18.98 -6.15
N GLU A 78 -5.27 19.23 -7.33
CA GLU A 78 -4.83 20.56 -7.77
C GLU A 78 -6.01 21.55 -7.78
N GLU A 79 -7.16 21.14 -8.32
CA GLU A 79 -8.39 21.94 -8.31
C GLU A 79 -8.83 22.31 -6.88
N LYS A 80 -8.85 21.32 -5.96
CA LYS A 80 -9.20 21.54 -4.54
C LYS A 80 -8.20 22.49 -3.87
N VAL A 81 -6.90 22.33 -4.11
CA VAL A 81 -5.85 23.21 -3.57
C VAL A 81 -6.03 24.65 -4.06
N ASN A 82 -6.17 24.84 -5.37
CA ASN A 82 -6.36 26.16 -5.97
C ASN A 82 -7.64 26.84 -5.45
N LYS A 83 -8.73 26.10 -5.31
CA LYS A 83 -9.98 26.61 -4.71
C LYS A 83 -9.77 27.13 -3.29
N TYR A 84 -8.98 26.43 -2.46
CA TYR A 84 -8.70 26.87 -1.09
C TYR A 84 -7.77 28.08 -1.05
N ILE A 85 -6.73 28.11 -1.90
CA ILE A 85 -5.83 29.26 -2.00
C ILE A 85 -6.59 30.52 -2.43
N ASN A 86 -7.46 30.41 -3.45
CA ASN A 86 -8.32 31.50 -3.90
C ASN A 86 -9.30 31.98 -2.82
N GLY A 87 -9.59 31.14 -1.82
CA GLY A 87 -10.34 31.48 -0.62
C GLY A 87 -9.50 32.10 0.50
N ASN A 88 -8.31 32.65 0.19
CA ASN A 88 -7.33 33.20 1.14
C ASN A 88 -6.79 32.20 2.18
N MET A 89 -6.87 30.89 1.90
CA MET A 89 -6.23 29.90 2.76
C MET A 89 -4.73 29.83 2.46
N ASN A 90 -3.90 29.77 3.50
CA ASN A 90 -2.47 29.50 3.34
C ASN A 90 -2.26 28.19 2.56
N LYS A 91 -1.34 28.20 1.59
CA LYS A 91 -0.95 27.09 0.72
C LYS A 91 -0.74 25.78 1.47
N ASP A 92 -0.03 25.79 2.60
CA ASP A 92 0.26 24.57 3.36
C ASP A 92 -0.99 23.99 4.03
N HIS A 93 -1.92 24.86 4.42
CA HIS A 93 -3.20 24.45 4.98
C HIS A 93 -4.16 23.97 3.88
N ALA A 94 -4.14 24.62 2.72
CA ALA A 94 -4.89 24.22 1.53
C ALA A 94 -4.50 22.79 1.06
N ARG A 95 -3.20 22.51 0.97
CA ARG A 95 -2.67 21.17 0.64
C ARG A 95 -3.10 20.10 1.63
N ARG A 96 -2.92 20.36 2.94
CA ARG A 96 -3.37 19.43 3.99
C ARG A 96 -4.87 19.17 3.96
N LYS A 97 -5.66 20.22 3.72
CA LYS A 97 -7.12 20.12 3.59
C LYS A 97 -7.53 19.33 2.36
N ALA A 98 -6.87 19.54 1.22
CA ALA A 98 -7.10 18.77 -0.01
C ALA A 98 -6.77 17.29 0.19
N ASN A 99 -5.60 16.97 0.77
CA ASN A 99 -5.22 15.59 1.11
C ASN A 99 -6.28 14.91 2.00
N ARG A 100 -6.72 15.59 3.06
CA ARG A 100 -7.75 15.02 3.96
C ARG A 100 -9.08 14.79 3.25
N LYS A 101 -9.41 15.65 2.28
CA LYS A 101 -10.65 15.60 1.49
C LYS A 101 -10.58 14.71 0.26
N LEU A 102 -9.44 14.10 -0.02
CA LEU A 102 -9.26 13.11 -1.07
C LEU A 102 -8.89 11.74 -0.51
N LYS A 103 -8.75 11.62 0.82
CA LYS A 103 -8.33 10.37 1.46
C LYS A 103 -9.28 9.21 1.11
N ASP A 104 -10.58 9.47 1.11
CA ASP A 104 -11.57 8.45 0.82
C ASP A 104 -11.56 8.10 -0.68
N GLU A 105 -11.48 9.11 -1.55
CA GLU A 105 -11.36 8.90 -3.00
C GLU A 105 -10.05 8.19 -3.41
N ASP A 106 -8.93 8.49 -2.75
CA ASP A 106 -7.65 7.80 -2.93
C ASP A 106 -7.76 6.35 -2.47
N MET A 107 -8.48 6.09 -1.38
CA MET A 107 -8.71 4.75 -0.85
C MET A 107 -9.59 3.92 -1.79
N ASP A 108 -10.64 4.51 -2.35
CA ASP A 108 -11.51 3.85 -3.32
C ASP A 108 -10.74 3.48 -4.59
N GLN A 109 -9.92 4.40 -5.10
CA GLN A 109 -9.04 4.13 -6.25
C GLN A 109 -8.03 3.02 -5.94
N PHE A 110 -7.44 3.06 -4.75
CA PHE A 110 -6.51 2.03 -4.29
C PHE A 110 -7.19 0.65 -4.22
N LEU A 111 -8.34 0.55 -3.55
CA LEU A 111 -9.08 -0.70 -3.39
C LEU A 111 -9.56 -1.27 -4.72
N SER A 112 -9.99 -0.42 -5.65
CA SER A 112 -10.36 -0.82 -7.00
C SER A 112 -9.19 -1.48 -7.74
N ARG A 113 -8.01 -0.86 -7.70
CA ARG A 113 -6.79 -1.41 -8.32
C ARG A 113 -6.32 -2.68 -7.62
N TYR A 114 -6.35 -2.70 -6.29
CA TYR A 114 -5.98 -3.87 -5.50
C TYR A 114 -6.91 -5.06 -5.78
N SER A 115 -8.22 -4.83 -5.81
CA SER A 115 -9.22 -5.83 -6.21
C SER A 115 -8.91 -6.39 -7.60
N THR A 116 -8.59 -5.53 -8.56
CA THR A 116 -8.20 -5.95 -9.92
C THR A 116 -6.95 -6.83 -9.90
N LEU A 117 -5.92 -6.46 -9.12
CA LEU A 117 -4.72 -7.27 -8.96
C LEU A 117 -5.04 -8.65 -8.37
N VAL A 118 -5.86 -8.72 -7.32
CA VAL A 118 -6.29 -9.98 -6.72
C VAL A 118 -7.03 -10.86 -7.73
N HIS A 119 -7.90 -10.28 -8.57
CA HIS A 119 -8.57 -11.03 -9.63
C HIS A 119 -7.57 -11.63 -10.62
N TYR A 120 -6.55 -10.88 -11.05
CA TYR A 120 -5.50 -11.42 -11.90
C TYR A 120 -4.71 -12.54 -11.22
N LEU A 121 -4.34 -12.38 -9.95
CA LEU A 121 -3.63 -13.42 -9.20
C LEU A 121 -4.48 -14.70 -9.07
N LEU A 122 -5.77 -14.57 -8.76
CA LEU A 122 -6.69 -15.70 -8.69
C LEU A 122 -6.84 -16.42 -10.03
N GLN A 123 -6.89 -15.67 -11.13
CA GLN A 123 -6.92 -16.23 -12.48
C GLN A 123 -5.59 -16.86 -12.88
N LEU A 124 -4.45 -16.37 -12.40
CA LEU A 124 -3.17 -17.03 -12.62
C LEU A 124 -3.10 -18.35 -11.85
N GLN A 125 -3.56 -18.36 -10.60
CA GLN A 125 -3.54 -19.55 -9.74
C GLN A 125 -4.49 -20.66 -10.23
N ASN A 126 -5.69 -20.29 -10.66
CA ASN A 126 -6.76 -21.25 -10.99
C ASN A 126 -7.08 -21.32 -12.49
N GLY A 127 -6.54 -20.41 -13.30
CA GLY A 127 -6.88 -20.29 -14.70
C GLY A 127 -6.17 -21.33 -15.55
N THR A 128 -6.98 -22.07 -16.30
CA THR A 128 -6.47 -23.02 -17.32
C THR A 128 -5.59 -22.33 -18.37
N LEU A 129 -5.75 -21.02 -18.58
CA LEU A 129 -4.92 -20.24 -19.51
C LEU A 129 -3.49 -20.06 -18.99
N HIS A 130 -3.31 -19.76 -17.70
CA HIS A 130 -1.96 -19.63 -17.13
C HIS A 130 -1.21 -20.96 -17.23
N GLY A 131 -1.85 -22.08 -16.88
CA GLY A 131 -1.28 -23.41 -17.07
C GLY A 131 -0.90 -23.71 -18.53
N LYS A 132 -1.73 -23.30 -19.51
CA LYS A 132 -1.43 -23.45 -20.95
C LYS A 132 -0.23 -22.59 -21.39
N VAL A 133 -0.09 -21.39 -20.85
CA VAL A 133 1.03 -20.48 -21.13
C VAL A 133 2.31 -21.07 -20.54
N MET A 134 2.29 -21.44 -19.25
CA MET A 134 3.45 -22.03 -18.56
C MET A 134 3.89 -23.34 -19.21
N LYS A 135 2.96 -24.24 -19.53
CA LYS A 135 3.26 -25.47 -20.28
C LYS A 135 3.95 -25.16 -21.60
N LYS A 136 3.49 -24.13 -22.34
CA LYS A 136 4.12 -23.77 -23.61
C LYS A 136 5.51 -23.18 -23.43
N ILE A 137 5.74 -22.40 -22.38
CA ILE A 137 7.08 -21.90 -22.05
C ILE A 137 8.00 -23.09 -21.77
N THR A 138 7.59 -24.03 -20.92
CA THR A 138 8.37 -25.24 -20.62
C THR A 138 8.69 -26.07 -21.85
N GLU A 139 7.71 -26.28 -22.75
CA GLU A 139 7.95 -26.96 -24.04
C GLU A 139 9.05 -26.25 -24.86
N LEU A 140 8.95 -24.93 -25.02
CA LEU A 140 9.91 -24.16 -25.81
C LEU A 140 11.30 -24.16 -25.18
N VAL A 141 11.39 -24.09 -23.86
CA VAL A 141 12.66 -24.15 -23.12
C VAL A 141 13.31 -25.53 -23.23
N ASN A 142 12.52 -26.60 -23.19
CA ASN A 142 13.00 -27.96 -23.40
C ASN A 142 13.50 -28.19 -24.84
N ASP A 143 13.02 -27.39 -25.81
CA ASP A 143 13.51 -27.36 -27.19
C ASP A 143 14.74 -26.42 -27.35
N ASP A 144 15.51 -26.19 -26.27
CA ASP A 144 16.69 -25.31 -26.20
C ASP A 144 16.43 -23.83 -26.56
N MET A 145 15.18 -23.35 -26.45
CA MET A 145 14.88 -21.93 -26.60
C MET A 145 15.22 -21.16 -25.32
N ASP A 146 15.89 -20.02 -25.48
CA ASP A 146 16.10 -19.06 -24.40
C ASP A 146 14.77 -18.70 -23.68
N TYR A 147 14.81 -18.64 -22.35
CA TYR A 147 13.63 -18.48 -21.50
C TYR A 147 12.87 -17.18 -21.81
N GLU A 148 13.58 -16.07 -22.06
CA GLU A 148 12.95 -14.79 -22.39
C GLU A 148 12.25 -14.84 -23.75
N LYS A 149 12.89 -15.49 -24.74
CA LYS A 149 12.28 -15.75 -26.05
C LYS A 149 11.06 -16.67 -25.93
N ALA A 150 11.14 -17.73 -25.13
CA ALA A 150 10.05 -18.66 -24.90
C ALA A 150 8.82 -17.96 -24.30
N ILE A 151 9.02 -17.06 -23.32
CA ILE A 151 7.96 -16.21 -22.75
C ILE A 151 7.31 -15.36 -23.85
N LYS A 152 8.10 -14.62 -24.63
CA LYS A 152 7.57 -13.73 -25.69
C LYS A 152 6.75 -14.51 -26.71
N VAL A 153 7.21 -15.68 -27.12
CA VAL A 153 6.51 -16.55 -28.08
C VAL A 153 5.21 -17.10 -27.48
N ALA A 154 5.25 -17.60 -26.23
CA ALA A 154 4.08 -18.13 -25.56
C ALA A 154 3.01 -17.05 -25.32
N ILE A 155 3.40 -15.87 -24.84
CA ILE A 155 2.47 -14.73 -24.67
C ILE A 155 1.88 -14.32 -26.02
N ARG A 156 2.68 -14.24 -27.08
CA ARG A 156 2.17 -13.88 -28.42
C ARG A 156 1.14 -14.88 -28.93
N LYS A 157 1.36 -16.18 -28.71
CA LYS A 157 0.42 -17.25 -29.07
C LYS A 157 -0.92 -17.12 -28.35
N TYR A 158 -0.90 -16.77 -27.05
CA TYR A 158 -2.10 -16.70 -26.22
C TYR A 158 -2.66 -15.28 -26.05
N LYS A 159 -2.06 -14.27 -26.69
CA LYS A 159 -2.48 -12.86 -26.63
C LYS A 159 -3.98 -12.62 -26.84
N PRO A 160 -4.68 -13.29 -27.79
CA PRO A 160 -6.12 -13.10 -27.96
C PRO A 160 -6.92 -13.53 -26.72
N LEU A 161 -6.53 -14.64 -26.08
CA LEU A 161 -7.20 -15.17 -24.88
C LEU A 161 -6.85 -14.36 -23.63
N LEU A 162 -5.65 -13.78 -23.57
CA LEU A 162 -5.25 -12.88 -22.48
C LEU A 162 -5.98 -11.54 -22.54
N LYS A 163 -6.42 -11.11 -23.73
CA LYS A 163 -7.19 -9.87 -23.93
C LYS A 163 -8.70 -10.00 -23.68
N SER A 164 -9.20 -11.23 -23.59
CA SER A 164 -10.61 -11.52 -23.32
C SER A 164 -10.91 -11.75 -21.84
N ILE A 165 -9.90 -11.57 -20.99
CA ILE A 165 -9.95 -11.60 -19.53
C ILE A 165 -10.14 -10.17 -19.04
#